data_AF-A0A8T8WF65-F1
#
_entry.id   AF-A0A8T8WF65-F1
#
_cell.length_a   1.000
_cell.length_b   1.000
_cell.length_c   1.000
_cell.angle_alpha   90.00
_cell.angle_beta   90.00
_cell.angle_gamma   90.00
#
_symmetry.space_group_name_H-M   'P 1'
#
loop_
_entity.id
_entity.type
_entity.pdbx_description
1 polymer ?
#
loop_
_entity_poly.entity_id
_entity_poly.type
_entity_poly.pdbx_seq_one_letter_code
_entity_poly.pdbx_strand_id
1 'polypeptide(L)'
;MTTGSPSALADRALTPAADALVVDSSPTFVRGVVDAVADDVRPDADASPSTSSEQRVRLLCTEESADAAFADFLTVTAAVDAGSTGRLAVRTVPTLDASLTIADGTVRAHVSVDGEATVCAGDDETLCAVAEDAYDERWRDADPYAFDVPGRTTLVESFADRWPDGAETLADLLGAADTLPRTGAFDPVTACTLVGARHELLTMHIGEWAEEIGLSSRTEIARSKSRLVETGLVETEREPVGVGRPRHRLVLAGDGNPEPTGAELLALGRSALCE
;
A
#
# COMPACT_ATOMS: atom_id res chain seq x y z
N MET A 1 -9.18 29.03 3.63
CA MET A 1 -7.92 28.34 3.93
C MET A 1 -8.33 27.02 4.57
N THR A 2 -8.43 25.98 3.76
CA THR A 2 -8.85 24.66 4.23
C THR A 2 -7.57 23.87 4.44
N THR A 3 -7.26 23.63 5.71
CA THR A 3 -6.23 22.71 6.15
C THR A 3 -6.66 21.33 5.66
N GLY A 4 -5.85 20.73 4.78
CA GLY A 4 -6.19 19.49 4.10
C GLY A 4 -5.40 18.33 4.68
N SER A 5 -6.04 17.17 4.82
CA SER A 5 -5.30 15.89 4.90
C SER A 5 -4.27 15.81 3.75
N PRO A 6 -3.11 15.16 3.92
CA PRO A 6 -2.14 14.96 2.84
C PRO A 6 -2.75 14.46 1.53
N SER A 7 -3.72 13.55 1.60
CA SER A 7 -4.45 13.04 0.43
C SER A 7 -5.28 14.12 -0.24
N ALA A 8 -5.96 14.99 0.52
CA ALA A 8 -6.70 16.13 -0.03
C ALA A 8 -5.78 17.19 -0.67
N LEU A 9 -4.52 17.28 -0.22
CA LEU A 9 -3.51 18.13 -0.86
C LEU A 9 -3.01 17.50 -2.16
N ALA A 10 -2.80 16.18 -2.19
CA ALA A 10 -2.45 15.44 -3.39
C ALA A 10 -3.56 15.50 -4.44
N ASP A 11 -4.83 15.30 -4.06
CA ASP A 11 -5.98 15.45 -4.97
C ASP A 11 -5.99 16.83 -5.62
N ARG A 12 -5.75 17.88 -4.83
CA ARG A 12 -5.65 19.26 -5.33
C ARG A 12 -4.44 19.49 -6.24
N ALA A 13 -3.35 18.79 -5.99
CA ALA A 13 -2.16 18.84 -6.84
C ALA A 13 -2.40 18.14 -8.19
N LEU A 14 -3.16 17.05 -8.18
CA LEU A 14 -3.43 16.20 -9.36
C LEU A 14 -4.65 16.65 -10.20
N THR A 15 -5.57 17.44 -9.64
CA THR A 15 -6.83 17.79 -10.34
C THR A 15 -6.66 18.98 -11.31
N PRO A 16 -7.23 18.91 -12.55
CA PRO A 16 -7.80 17.76 -13.26
C PRO A 16 -6.88 17.27 -14.39
N ALA A 17 -5.73 16.68 -14.04
CA ALA A 17 -4.72 16.32 -15.02
C ALA A 17 -4.77 14.88 -15.51
N ALA A 18 -4.61 14.68 -16.82
CA ALA A 18 -4.46 13.35 -17.40
C ALA A 18 -3.03 12.80 -17.24
N ASP A 19 -2.01 13.67 -17.22
CA ASP A 19 -0.61 13.31 -16.98
C ASP A 19 -0.01 14.35 -16.03
N ALA A 20 0.47 13.90 -14.87
CA ALA A 20 1.06 14.77 -13.86
C ALA A 20 2.45 14.29 -13.49
N LEU A 21 3.42 15.20 -13.49
CA LEU A 21 4.73 14.99 -12.89
C LEU A 21 4.74 15.62 -11.50
N VAL A 22 4.75 14.77 -10.47
CA VAL A 22 4.83 15.14 -9.07
C VAL A 22 6.28 15.05 -8.62
N VAL A 23 6.78 16.11 -8.00
CA VAL A 23 8.12 16.21 -7.44
C VAL A 23 7.97 16.55 -5.97
N ASP A 24 8.33 15.64 -5.06
CA ASP A 24 8.28 15.93 -3.62
C ASP A 24 9.18 15.00 -2.80
N SER A 25 9.86 15.56 -1.79
CA SER A 25 10.66 14.82 -0.81
C SER A 25 9.92 14.58 0.51
N SER A 26 8.63 14.91 0.61
CA SER A 26 7.82 14.61 1.79
C SER A 26 7.27 13.19 1.71
N PRO A 27 7.64 12.26 2.62
CA PRO A 27 7.06 10.91 2.65
C PRO A 27 5.53 10.95 2.79
N THR A 28 5.04 11.91 3.56
CA THR A 28 3.60 12.12 3.80
C THR A 28 2.87 12.53 2.52
N PHE A 29 3.51 13.37 1.68
CA PHE A 29 2.91 13.77 0.41
C PHE A 29 2.97 12.63 -0.62
N VAL A 30 4.10 11.90 -0.68
CA VAL A 30 4.24 10.69 -1.50
C VAL A 30 3.12 9.70 -1.21
N ARG A 31 2.82 9.42 0.06
CA ARG A 31 1.68 8.57 0.45
C ARG A 31 0.35 9.14 -0.05
N GLY A 32 0.12 10.44 0.14
CA GLY A 32 -1.10 11.10 -0.34
C GLY A 32 -1.29 10.98 -1.86
N VAL A 33 -0.21 11.00 -2.65
CA VAL A 33 -0.27 10.78 -4.11
C VAL A 33 -0.69 9.35 -4.44
N VAL A 34 -0.12 8.36 -3.75
CA VAL A 34 -0.52 6.96 -3.91
C VAL A 34 -1.99 6.78 -3.53
N ASP A 35 -2.43 7.39 -2.43
CA ASP A 35 -3.82 7.36 -2.00
C ASP A 35 -4.76 7.89 -3.08
N ALA A 36 -4.45 9.07 -3.64
CA ALA A 36 -5.24 9.69 -4.68
C ALA A 36 -5.34 8.81 -5.95
N VAL A 37 -4.22 8.20 -6.35
CA VAL A 37 -4.18 7.30 -7.52
C VAL A 37 -4.94 5.99 -7.24
N ALA A 38 -4.88 5.47 -6.01
CA ALA A 38 -5.54 4.23 -5.63
C ALA A 38 -7.05 4.40 -5.40
N ASP A 39 -7.49 5.51 -4.82
CA ASP A 39 -8.89 5.78 -4.53
C ASP A 39 -9.72 6.02 -5.78
N ASP A 40 -9.11 6.52 -6.85
CA ASP A 40 -9.75 6.68 -8.15
C ASP A 40 -10.15 5.35 -8.83
N VAL A 41 -9.66 4.21 -8.33
CA VAL A 41 -10.08 2.87 -8.78
C VAL A 41 -11.37 2.41 -8.08
N ARG A 42 -11.79 3.05 -6.97
CA ARG A 42 -12.98 2.62 -6.23
C ARG A 42 -14.22 2.86 -7.10
N PRO A 43 -14.99 1.81 -7.46
CA PRO A 43 -16.27 2.01 -8.10
C PRO A 43 -17.20 2.64 -7.08
N ASP A 44 -17.42 3.95 -7.17
CA ASP A 44 -18.52 4.59 -6.47
C ASP A 44 -19.81 3.92 -6.94
N ALA A 45 -20.51 3.25 -6.02
CA ALA A 45 -21.77 2.57 -6.32
C ALA A 45 -22.87 3.52 -6.83
N ASP A 46 -22.66 4.83 -6.70
CA ASP A 46 -23.58 5.91 -7.10
C ASP A 46 -23.01 6.92 -8.12
N ALA A 47 -21.76 6.75 -8.60
CA ALA A 47 -21.19 7.67 -9.59
C ALA A 47 -21.38 7.12 -11.01
N SER A 48 -21.89 7.96 -11.92
CA SER A 48 -21.72 7.72 -13.36
C SER A 48 -20.22 7.54 -13.65
N PRO A 49 -19.83 6.70 -14.64
CA PRO A 49 -18.43 6.47 -14.97
C PRO A 49 -17.82 7.76 -15.52
N SER A 50 -17.34 8.63 -14.63
CA SER A 50 -16.39 9.68 -14.99
C SER A 50 -15.10 8.97 -15.37
N THR A 51 -14.66 9.27 -16.58
CA THR A 51 -13.47 8.78 -17.27
C THR A 51 -12.17 9.05 -16.51
N SER A 52 -11.89 8.31 -15.43
CA SER A 52 -10.69 8.54 -14.61
C SER A 52 -9.64 7.42 -14.71
N SER A 53 -9.91 6.38 -15.49
CA SER A 53 -8.94 5.30 -15.77
C SER A 53 -7.72 5.73 -16.62
N GLU A 54 -7.56 7.01 -16.95
CA GLU A 54 -6.51 7.51 -17.84
C GLU A 54 -5.45 8.39 -17.13
N GLN A 55 -5.66 8.74 -15.85
CA GLN A 55 -4.69 9.58 -15.15
C GLN A 55 -3.38 8.81 -14.90
N ARG A 56 -2.28 9.33 -15.46
CA ARG A 56 -0.92 8.85 -15.24
C ARG A 56 -0.17 9.82 -14.35
N VAL A 57 0.42 9.29 -13.28
CA VAL A 57 1.23 10.06 -12.35
C VAL A 57 2.67 9.56 -12.40
N ARG A 58 3.57 10.48 -12.71
CA ARG A 58 5.02 10.30 -12.58
C ARG A 58 5.45 10.93 -11.27
N LEU A 59 5.92 10.12 -10.32
CA LEU A 59 6.34 10.58 -9.00
C LEU A 59 7.87 10.54 -8.90
N LEU A 60 8.47 11.71 -8.79
CA LEU A 60 9.89 11.91 -8.54
C LEU A 60 10.09 12.32 -7.07
N CYS A 61 10.77 11.48 -6.30
CA CYS A 61 11.08 11.73 -4.90
C CYS A 61 12.54 11.41 -4.57
N THR A 62 12.95 11.59 -3.31
CA THR A 62 14.23 11.03 -2.86
C THR A 62 14.05 9.58 -2.43
N GLU A 63 15.14 8.80 -2.45
CA GLU A 63 15.14 7.41 -1.98
C GLU A 63 14.67 7.31 -0.52
N GLU A 64 15.18 8.17 0.36
CA GLU A 64 14.73 8.25 1.77
C GLU A 64 13.22 8.48 1.89
N SER A 65 12.65 9.34 1.05
CA SER A 65 11.21 9.63 1.08
C SER A 65 10.38 8.48 0.54
N ALA A 66 10.87 7.78 -0.49
CA ALA A 66 10.26 6.57 -1.02
C ALA A 66 10.27 5.47 0.05
N ASP A 67 11.42 5.16 0.63
CA ASP A 67 11.58 4.14 1.68
C ASP A 67 10.65 4.42 2.86
N ALA A 68 10.62 5.67 3.32
CA ALA A 68 9.73 6.07 4.42
C ALA A 68 8.26 5.93 4.02
N ALA A 69 7.86 6.38 2.82
CA ALA A 69 6.48 6.31 2.37
C ALA A 69 5.99 4.87 2.20
N PHE A 70 6.80 4.04 1.55
CA PHE A 70 6.50 2.64 1.20
C PHE A 70 6.84 1.64 2.30
N ALA A 71 7.33 2.09 3.46
CA ALA A 71 7.40 1.26 4.66
C ALA A 71 6.00 0.79 5.14
N ASP A 72 4.94 1.54 4.81
CA ASP A 72 3.56 1.13 5.06
C ASP A 72 3.08 0.18 3.95
N PHE A 73 2.60 -0.99 4.36
CA PHE A 73 2.21 -2.06 3.45
C PHE A 73 1.08 -1.67 2.48
N LEU A 74 0.04 -1.01 2.98
CA LEU A 74 -1.12 -0.65 2.16
C LEU A 74 -0.71 0.37 1.11
N THR A 75 0.20 1.27 1.46
CA THR A 75 0.78 2.24 0.53
C THR A 75 1.58 1.53 -0.55
N VAL A 76 2.53 0.66 -0.18
CA VAL A 76 3.43 0.04 -1.16
C VAL A 76 2.69 -0.92 -2.11
N THR A 77 1.71 -1.68 -1.61
CA THR A 77 0.93 -2.58 -2.49
C THR A 77 0.00 -1.84 -3.43
N ALA A 78 -0.63 -0.76 -2.96
CA ALA A 78 -1.40 0.13 -3.82
C ALA A 78 -0.51 0.77 -4.90
N ALA A 79 0.71 1.18 -4.54
CA ALA A 79 1.66 1.72 -5.52
C ALA A 79 2.09 0.69 -6.57
N VAL A 80 2.33 -0.56 -6.17
CA VAL A 80 2.66 -1.66 -7.10
C VAL A 80 1.49 -1.96 -8.04
N ASP A 81 0.26 -2.01 -7.55
CA ASP A 81 -0.93 -2.24 -8.38
C ASP A 81 -1.19 -1.06 -9.34
N ALA A 82 -1.04 0.19 -8.86
CA ALA A 82 -1.10 1.37 -9.71
C ALA A 82 0.01 1.37 -10.78
N GLY A 83 1.20 0.85 -10.44
CA GLY A 83 2.30 0.70 -11.38
C GLY A 83 2.05 -0.37 -12.44
N SER A 84 1.51 -1.53 -12.05
CA SER A 84 1.21 -2.63 -12.98
C SER A 84 0.14 -2.26 -14.02
N THR A 85 -0.75 -1.33 -13.68
CA THR A 85 -1.76 -0.75 -14.57
C THR A 85 -1.28 0.50 -15.32
N GLY A 86 -0.04 0.93 -15.12
CA GLY A 86 0.55 2.09 -15.80
C GLY A 86 0.06 3.46 -15.31
N ARG A 87 -0.66 3.50 -14.17
CA ARG A 87 -1.19 4.72 -13.56
C ARG A 87 -0.16 5.45 -12.70
N LEU A 88 0.80 4.74 -12.14
CA LEU A 88 1.87 5.30 -11.31
C LEU A 88 3.23 4.85 -11.81
N ALA A 89 4.15 5.78 -11.98
CA ALA A 89 5.58 5.48 -12.10
C ALA A 89 6.31 6.20 -10.99
N VAL A 90 7.20 5.51 -10.28
CA VAL A 90 8.00 6.12 -9.21
C VAL A 90 9.47 6.06 -9.59
N ARG A 91 10.15 7.20 -9.48
CA ARG A 91 11.60 7.32 -9.67
C ARG A 91 12.22 8.09 -8.54
N THR A 92 13.47 7.76 -8.22
CA THR A 92 14.20 8.38 -7.12
C THR A 92 15.42 9.13 -7.62
N VAL A 93 15.73 10.23 -6.93
CA VAL A 93 16.93 11.03 -7.12
C VAL A 93 17.59 11.34 -5.77
N PRO A 94 18.90 11.62 -5.73
CA PRO A 94 19.58 11.91 -4.46
C PRO A 94 19.03 13.15 -3.73
N THR A 95 18.66 14.19 -4.49
CA THR A 95 18.17 15.46 -3.94
C THR A 95 17.15 16.13 -4.87
N LEU A 96 16.23 16.87 -4.26
CA LEU A 96 15.24 17.70 -4.93
C LEU A 96 15.38 19.16 -4.52
N ASP A 97 15.28 20.05 -5.50
CA ASP A 97 15.44 21.50 -5.30
C ASP A 97 14.10 22.21 -4.99
N ALA A 98 12.97 21.55 -5.28
CA ALA A 98 11.63 22.07 -5.05
C ALA A 98 10.61 20.92 -4.88
N SER A 99 9.49 21.25 -4.24
CA SER A 99 8.30 20.40 -4.19
C SER A 99 7.19 21.04 -5.04
N LEU A 100 6.78 20.35 -6.10
CA LEU A 100 5.80 20.86 -7.05
C LEU A 100 5.12 19.75 -7.85
N THR A 101 4.00 20.08 -8.48
CA THR A 101 3.34 19.25 -9.48
C THR A 101 3.25 20.02 -10.79
N ILE A 102 3.64 19.39 -11.89
CA ILE A 102 3.56 19.94 -13.24
C ILE A 102 2.49 19.15 -13.99
N ALA A 103 1.46 19.84 -14.45
CA ALA A 103 0.41 19.22 -15.23
C ALA A 103 -0.41 20.25 -16.02
N ASP A 104 -0.77 19.91 -17.26
CA ASP A 104 -1.61 20.71 -18.16
C ASP A 104 -1.21 22.19 -18.26
N GLY A 105 0.09 22.47 -18.41
CA GLY A 105 0.60 23.84 -18.49
C GLY A 105 0.37 24.65 -17.20
N THR A 106 0.29 23.97 -16.06
CA THR A 106 0.20 24.59 -14.73
C THR A 106 1.26 23.97 -13.82
N VAL A 107 2.02 24.84 -13.15
CA VAL A 107 2.93 24.46 -12.08
C VAL A 107 2.28 24.75 -10.73
N ARG A 108 2.22 23.73 -9.89
CA ARG A 108 1.60 23.76 -8.56
C ARG A 108 2.69 23.56 -7.51
N ALA A 109 3.16 24.63 -6.87
CA ALA A 109 4.15 24.55 -5.79
C ALA A 109 3.50 24.02 -4.50
N HIS A 110 4.16 23.07 -3.85
CA HIS A 110 3.72 22.54 -2.55
C HIS A 110 4.36 23.38 -1.45
N VAL A 111 3.54 24.00 -0.62
CA VAL A 111 3.98 24.94 0.42
C VAL A 111 3.56 24.41 1.77
N SER A 112 4.51 24.25 2.69
CA SER A 112 4.25 23.84 4.07
C SER A 112 4.80 24.89 5.03
N VAL A 113 3.95 25.36 5.94
CA VAL A 113 4.29 26.36 6.98
C VAL A 113 3.67 25.91 8.30
N ASP A 114 4.49 25.73 9.34
CA ASP A 114 4.05 25.29 10.68
C ASP A 114 3.18 24.01 10.70
N GLY A 115 3.47 23.08 9.78
CA GLY A 115 2.71 21.82 9.63
C GLY A 115 1.43 21.96 8.80
N GLU A 116 1.06 23.18 8.41
CA GLU A 116 -0.03 23.43 7.48
C GLU A 116 0.49 23.43 6.04
N ALA A 117 -0.03 22.52 5.23
CA ALA A 117 0.36 22.38 3.85
C ALA A 117 -0.75 22.89 2.90
N THR A 118 -0.34 23.55 1.81
CA THR A 118 -1.21 23.99 0.72
C THR A 118 -0.49 23.91 -0.61
N VAL A 119 -1.24 24.04 -1.70
CA VAL A 119 -0.71 24.17 -3.05
C VAL A 119 -0.96 25.58 -3.57
N CYS A 120 0.05 26.16 -4.23
CA CYS A 120 -0.04 27.43 -4.96
C CYS A 120 0.16 27.15 -6.46
N ALA A 121 -0.82 27.53 -7.29
CA ALA A 121 -0.77 27.31 -8.73
C ALA A 121 -0.26 28.55 -9.47
N GLY A 122 0.52 28.33 -10.53
CA GLY A 122 0.91 29.32 -11.52
C GLY A 122 0.84 28.72 -12.92
N ASP A 123 0.30 29.48 -13.85
CA ASP A 123 0.06 29.13 -15.26
C ASP A 123 0.85 30.03 -16.23
N ASP A 124 1.88 30.73 -15.71
CA ASP A 124 2.79 31.52 -16.53
C ASP A 124 3.55 30.61 -17.50
N GLU A 125 3.46 30.89 -18.80
CA GLU A 125 4.02 30.06 -19.87
C GLU A 125 5.54 29.90 -19.73
N THR A 126 6.25 30.95 -19.28
CA THR A 126 7.70 30.89 -19.11
C THR A 126 8.06 29.99 -17.92
N LEU A 127 7.34 30.13 -16.79
CA LEU A 127 7.52 29.26 -15.63
C LEU A 127 7.24 27.79 -15.98
N CYS A 128 6.15 27.51 -16.69
CA CYS A 128 5.76 26.15 -17.03
C CYS A 128 6.78 25.49 -17.96
N ALA A 129 7.21 26.18 -19.02
CA ALA A 129 8.22 25.66 -19.93
C ALA A 129 9.55 25.36 -19.21
N VAL A 130 10.00 26.26 -18.32
CA VAL A 130 11.23 26.05 -17.54
C VAL A 130 11.10 24.86 -16.59
N ALA A 131 9.96 24.71 -15.93
CA ALA A 131 9.72 23.60 -15.01
C ALA A 131 9.62 22.26 -15.76
N GLU A 132 8.89 22.22 -16.87
CA GLU A 132 8.74 21.04 -17.72
C GLU A 132 10.09 20.55 -18.23
N ASP A 133 10.88 21.42 -18.87
CA ASP A 133 12.20 21.06 -19.39
C ASP A 133 13.13 20.51 -18.30
N ALA A 134 13.21 21.22 -17.16
CA ALA A 134 14.12 20.87 -16.08
C ALA A 134 13.76 19.52 -15.44
N TYR A 135 12.47 19.27 -15.18
CA TYR A 135 12.04 18.06 -14.48
C TYR A 135 11.78 16.87 -15.39
N ASP A 136 11.49 17.07 -16.68
CA ASP A 136 11.47 15.97 -17.63
C ASP A 136 12.88 15.40 -17.87
N GLU A 137 13.92 16.24 -17.95
CA GLU A 137 15.31 15.76 -18.00
C GLU A 137 15.65 14.96 -16.75
N ARG A 138 15.39 15.54 -15.58
CA ARG A 138 15.61 14.87 -14.28
C ARG A 138 14.85 13.55 -14.18
N TRP A 139 13.61 13.51 -14.64
CA TRP A 139 12.80 12.29 -14.67
C TRP A 139 13.46 11.21 -15.52
N ARG A 140 13.92 11.54 -16.73
CA ARG A 140 14.55 10.57 -17.65
C ARG A 140 15.82 9.97 -17.07
N ASP A 141 16.63 10.80 -16.39
CA ASP A 141 17.90 10.41 -15.79
C ASP A 141 17.76 9.71 -14.43
N ALA A 142 16.60 9.83 -13.78
CA ALA A 142 16.33 9.20 -12.49
C ALA A 142 16.14 7.69 -12.59
N ASP A 143 16.53 6.99 -11.53
CA ASP A 143 16.40 5.55 -11.42
C ASP A 143 14.96 5.15 -11.06
N PRO A 144 14.39 4.10 -11.69
CA PRO A 144 13.13 3.51 -11.25
C PRO A 144 13.22 3.00 -9.81
N TYR A 145 12.21 3.31 -9.00
CA TYR A 145 12.10 2.72 -7.67
C TYR A 145 11.70 1.23 -7.78
N ALA A 146 12.46 0.35 -7.14
CA ALA A 146 12.17 -1.08 -7.10
C ALA A 146 11.33 -1.40 -5.87
N PHE A 147 10.14 -1.98 -6.09
CA PHE A 147 9.30 -2.48 -5.02
C PHE A 147 9.70 -3.91 -4.67
N ASP A 148 10.04 -4.16 -3.41
CA ASP A 148 10.43 -5.49 -2.90
C ASP A 148 9.24 -6.32 -2.39
N VAL A 149 8.00 -5.96 -2.77
CA VAL A 149 6.78 -6.67 -2.38
C VAL A 149 5.83 -6.82 -3.56
N PRO A 150 5.05 -7.91 -3.62
CA PRO A 150 4.00 -8.07 -4.61
C PRO A 150 2.85 -7.09 -4.38
N GLY A 151 2.17 -6.70 -5.46
CA GLY A 151 0.94 -5.91 -5.40
C GLY A 151 -0.22 -6.66 -4.75
N ARG A 152 -1.25 -5.93 -4.30
CA ARG A 152 -2.39 -6.53 -3.61
C ARG A 152 -3.16 -7.47 -4.53
N THR A 153 -3.33 -7.12 -5.80
CA THR A 153 -3.98 -8.02 -6.78
C THR A 153 -3.24 -9.36 -6.86
N THR A 154 -1.91 -9.33 -6.98
CA THR A 154 -1.08 -10.56 -7.00
C THR A 154 -1.19 -11.34 -5.70
N LEU A 155 -1.21 -10.67 -4.56
CA LEU A 155 -1.39 -11.30 -3.25
C LEU A 155 -2.70 -12.08 -3.15
N VAL A 156 -3.82 -11.45 -3.50
CA VAL A 156 -5.15 -12.08 -3.41
C VAL A 156 -5.30 -13.21 -4.42
N GLU A 157 -4.89 -13.01 -5.68
CA GLU A 157 -5.00 -14.01 -6.74
C GLU A 157 -4.15 -15.25 -6.44
N SER A 158 -2.87 -15.06 -6.09
CA SER A 158 -1.98 -16.18 -5.76
C SER A 158 -2.41 -16.91 -4.49
N PHE A 159 -3.01 -16.22 -3.52
CA PHE A 159 -3.60 -16.86 -2.35
C PHE A 159 -4.82 -17.71 -2.74
N ALA A 160 -5.68 -17.20 -3.62
CA ALA A 160 -6.87 -17.91 -4.11
C ALA A 160 -6.52 -19.19 -4.88
N ASP A 161 -5.44 -19.17 -5.67
CA ASP A 161 -4.95 -20.34 -6.40
C ASP A 161 -4.58 -21.51 -5.46
N ARG A 162 -4.16 -21.18 -4.23
CA ARG A 162 -3.73 -22.17 -3.23
C ARG A 162 -4.82 -22.52 -2.23
N TRP A 163 -5.61 -21.53 -1.82
CA TRP A 163 -6.64 -21.61 -0.79
C TRP A 163 -7.88 -20.80 -1.20
N PRO A 164 -8.73 -21.35 -2.09
CA PRO A 164 -9.90 -20.65 -2.61
C PRO A 164 -10.84 -20.13 -1.52
N ASP A 165 -11.04 -20.92 -0.46
CA ASP A 165 -11.95 -20.58 0.65
C ASP A 165 -11.42 -19.40 1.50
N GLY A 166 -10.11 -19.17 1.50
CA GLY A 166 -9.48 -18.10 2.28
C GLY A 166 -9.31 -16.78 1.52
N ALA A 167 -9.43 -16.79 0.19
CA ALA A 167 -9.21 -15.62 -0.65
C ALA A 167 -10.18 -14.48 -0.35
N GLU A 168 -11.47 -14.78 -0.18
CA GLU A 168 -12.49 -13.78 0.16
C GLU A 168 -12.19 -13.12 1.51
N THR A 169 -11.65 -13.88 2.45
CA THR A 169 -11.26 -13.36 3.78
C THR A 169 -10.08 -12.42 3.67
N LEU A 170 -9.07 -12.79 2.88
CA LEU A 170 -7.91 -11.94 2.66
C LEU A 170 -8.31 -10.65 1.94
N ALA A 171 -9.14 -10.75 0.90
CA ALA A 171 -9.65 -9.60 0.17
C ALA A 171 -10.46 -8.66 1.06
N ASP A 172 -11.36 -9.20 1.89
CA ASP A 172 -12.15 -8.44 2.86
C ASP A 172 -11.27 -7.75 3.91
N LEU A 173 -10.30 -8.48 4.49
CA LEU A 173 -9.35 -7.95 5.46
C LEU A 173 -8.56 -6.78 4.90
N LEU A 174 -7.96 -6.97 3.71
CA LEU A 174 -7.20 -5.92 3.05
C LEU A 174 -8.13 -4.75 2.67
N GLY A 175 -9.38 -5.02 2.27
CA GLY A 175 -10.35 -3.99 1.89
C GLY A 175 -10.77 -3.13 3.08
N ALA A 176 -10.98 -3.75 4.23
CA ALA A 176 -11.18 -3.04 5.49
C ALA A 176 -9.95 -2.21 5.87
N ALA A 177 -8.74 -2.70 5.60
CA ALA A 177 -7.51 -1.99 5.89
C ALA A 177 -7.37 -0.69 5.07
N ASP A 178 -7.87 -0.64 3.83
CA ASP A 178 -7.88 0.57 2.99
C ASP A 178 -8.75 1.71 3.54
N THR A 179 -9.68 1.41 4.46
CA THR A 179 -10.52 2.43 5.11
C THR A 179 -9.83 3.11 6.28
N LEU A 180 -8.70 2.56 6.71
CA LEU A 180 -7.94 3.05 7.85
C LEU A 180 -6.79 3.93 7.35
N PRO A 181 -6.31 4.87 8.18
CA PRO A 181 -5.10 5.60 7.87
C PRO A 181 -3.95 4.62 7.61
N ARG A 182 -3.23 4.81 6.49
CA ARG A 182 -2.03 4.06 6.05
C ARG A 182 -0.80 4.39 6.92
N THR A 183 -0.97 4.30 8.24
CA THR A 183 0.01 4.74 9.25
C THR A 183 0.19 3.70 10.36
N GLY A 184 0.11 2.41 10.05
CA GLY A 184 0.07 1.33 11.05
C GLY A 184 1.08 0.21 10.79
N ALA A 185 1.60 -0.39 11.87
CA ALA A 185 2.53 -1.52 11.81
C ALA A 185 1.86 -2.87 11.46
N PHE A 186 0.62 -2.85 10.95
CA PHE A 186 -0.07 -4.07 10.55
C PHE A 186 0.51 -4.55 9.21
N ASP A 187 1.37 -5.55 9.30
CA ASP A 187 2.14 -6.06 8.17
C ASP A 187 1.42 -7.20 7.42
N PRO A 188 1.84 -7.50 6.18
CA PRO A 188 1.16 -8.48 5.30
C PRO A 188 1.27 -9.90 5.81
N VAL A 189 2.42 -10.17 6.42
CA VAL A 189 2.77 -11.45 7.01
C VAL A 189 1.75 -11.77 8.10
N THR A 190 1.39 -10.76 8.90
CA THR A 190 0.35 -10.84 9.91
C THR A 190 -1.03 -11.04 9.31
N ALA A 191 -1.40 -10.26 8.28
CA ALA A 191 -2.66 -10.45 7.57
C ALA A 191 -2.83 -11.90 7.08
N CYS A 192 -1.83 -12.41 6.37
CA CYS A 192 -1.83 -13.76 5.82
C CYS A 192 -1.81 -14.83 6.93
N THR A 193 -1.10 -14.58 8.04
CA THR A 193 -1.06 -15.50 9.18
C THR A 193 -2.42 -15.56 9.89
N LEU A 194 -3.13 -14.43 10.03
CA LEU A 194 -4.47 -14.38 10.61
C LEU A 194 -5.52 -15.06 9.74
N VAL A 195 -5.50 -14.79 8.43
CA VAL A 195 -6.35 -15.50 7.46
C VAL A 195 -6.03 -16.99 7.50
N GLY A 196 -4.75 -17.36 7.56
CA GLY A 196 -4.33 -18.74 7.70
C GLY A 196 -4.83 -19.40 8.99
N ALA A 197 -4.88 -18.67 10.11
CA ALA A 197 -5.44 -19.16 11.36
C ALA A 197 -6.96 -19.36 11.28
N ARG A 198 -7.68 -18.43 10.62
CA ARG A 198 -9.12 -18.58 10.37
C ARG A 198 -9.43 -19.83 9.55
N HIS A 199 -8.61 -20.09 8.53
CA HIS A 199 -8.81 -21.18 7.58
C HIS A 199 -8.04 -22.45 7.92
N GLU A 200 -7.55 -22.58 9.15
CA GLU A 200 -6.90 -23.81 9.61
C GLU A 200 -5.71 -24.24 8.72
N LEU A 201 -4.96 -23.26 8.20
CA LEU A 201 -3.87 -23.51 7.27
C LEU A 201 -2.58 -23.91 8.00
N LEU A 202 -1.80 -24.73 7.32
CA LEU A 202 -0.47 -25.12 7.79
C LEU A 202 0.50 -23.94 7.66
N THR A 203 1.14 -23.54 8.76
CA THR A 203 2.15 -22.45 8.76
C THR A 203 3.24 -22.68 7.71
N MET A 204 3.63 -23.94 7.52
CA MET A 204 4.64 -24.34 6.54
C MET A 204 4.23 -23.94 5.12
N HIS A 205 2.97 -24.20 4.73
CA HIS A 205 2.49 -23.88 3.38
C HIS A 205 2.32 -22.37 3.18
N ILE A 206 1.89 -21.63 4.21
CA ILE A 206 1.84 -20.15 4.14
C ILE A 206 3.25 -19.59 3.94
N GLY A 207 4.23 -20.11 4.70
CA GLY A 207 5.63 -19.69 4.55
C GLY A 207 6.24 -20.03 3.19
N GLU A 208 5.89 -21.18 2.61
CA GLU A 208 6.30 -21.56 1.26
C GLU A 208 5.69 -20.64 0.20
N TRP A 209 4.39 -20.38 0.29
CA TRP A 209 3.69 -19.47 -0.61
C TRP A 209 4.23 -18.04 -0.51
N ALA A 210 4.44 -17.53 0.71
CA ALA A 210 4.96 -16.17 0.92
C ALA A 210 6.35 -15.97 0.33
N GLU A 211 7.23 -16.99 0.42
CA GLU A 211 8.54 -16.95 -0.25
C GLU A 211 8.42 -17.00 -1.76
N GLU A 212 7.51 -17.83 -2.29
CA GLU A 212 7.31 -18.03 -3.73
C GLU A 212 6.92 -16.73 -4.45
N ILE A 213 6.04 -15.93 -3.85
CA ILE A 213 5.58 -14.66 -4.43
C ILE A 213 6.44 -13.45 -4.01
N GLY A 214 7.51 -13.67 -3.25
CA GLY A 214 8.38 -12.59 -2.76
C GLY A 214 7.73 -11.70 -1.69
N LEU A 215 6.72 -12.18 -0.97
CA LEU A 215 6.09 -11.42 0.11
C LEU A 215 6.98 -11.33 1.35
N SER A 216 7.53 -12.47 1.78
CA SER A 216 8.31 -12.56 3.03
C SER A 216 8.99 -13.92 3.17
N SER A 217 9.99 -14.00 4.07
CA SER A 217 10.66 -15.27 4.38
C SER A 217 9.82 -16.19 5.29
N ARG A 218 10.08 -17.51 5.27
CA ARG A 218 9.53 -18.46 6.25
C ARG A 218 9.84 -18.06 7.69
N THR A 219 10.98 -17.40 7.92
CA THR A 219 11.38 -16.96 9.26
C THR A 219 10.47 -15.84 9.75
N GLU A 220 10.09 -14.91 8.90
CA GLU A 220 9.17 -13.83 9.24
C GLU A 220 7.75 -14.33 9.48
N ILE A 221 7.27 -15.27 8.66
CA ILE A 221 6.00 -15.97 8.93
C ILE A 221 6.04 -16.68 10.29
N ALA A 222 7.14 -17.35 10.62
CA ALA A 222 7.31 -17.99 11.92
C ALA A 222 7.31 -16.97 13.08
N ARG A 223 7.93 -15.79 12.90
CA ARG A 223 7.91 -14.70 13.90
C ARG A 223 6.52 -14.11 14.05
N SER A 224 5.81 -13.83 12.96
CA SER A 224 4.45 -13.30 12.99
C SER A 224 3.51 -14.26 13.72
N LYS A 225 3.60 -15.56 13.42
CA LYS A 225 2.90 -16.60 14.17
C LYS A 225 3.23 -16.55 15.66
N SER A 226 4.53 -16.55 16.04
CA SER A 226 4.92 -16.51 17.45
C SER A 226 4.33 -15.30 18.17
N ARG A 227 4.36 -14.13 17.53
CA ARG A 227 3.77 -12.90 18.06
C ARG A 227 2.26 -13.04 18.27
N LEU A 228 1.53 -13.58 17.28
CA LEU A 228 0.08 -13.81 17.39
C LEU A 228 -0.29 -14.85 18.45
N VAL A 229 0.54 -15.89 18.63
CA VAL A 229 0.37 -16.87 19.70
C VAL A 229 0.60 -16.25 21.08
N GLU A 230 1.60 -15.39 21.22
CA GLU A 230 1.88 -14.66 22.46
C GLU A 230 0.73 -13.74 22.87
N THR A 231 0.01 -13.14 21.91
CA THR A 231 -1.19 -12.35 22.18
C THR A 231 -2.41 -13.18 22.57
N GLY A 232 -2.36 -14.51 22.37
CA GLY A 232 -3.51 -15.39 22.57
C GLY A 232 -4.61 -15.22 21.51
N LEU A 233 -4.31 -14.64 20.34
CA LEU A 233 -5.25 -14.54 19.22
C LEU A 233 -5.19 -15.77 18.30
N VAL A 234 -4.05 -16.46 18.27
CA VAL A 234 -3.80 -17.65 17.44
C VAL A 234 -3.25 -18.78 18.32
N GLU A 235 -3.67 -20.00 18.05
CA GLU A 235 -3.10 -21.22 18.60
C GLU A 235 -2.47 -22.07 17.49
N THR A 236 -1.68 -23.07 17.90
CA THR A 236 -1.14 -24.05 16.96
C THR A 236 -1.53 -25.46 17.35
N GLU A 237 -2.19 -26.15 16.42
CA GLU A 237 -2.52 -27.56 16.57
C GLU A 237 -1.51 -28.43 15.83
N ARG A 238 -1.20 -29.60 16.41
CA ARG A 238 -0.31 -30.57 15.78
C ARG A 238 -1.07 -31.39 14.77
N GLU A 239 -0.66 -31.31 13.51
CA GLU A 239 -1.12 -32.21 12.47
C GLU A 239 -0.20 -33.45 12.43
N PRO A 240 -0.72 -34.66 12.70
CA PRO A 240 0.07 -35.88 12.61
C PRO A 240 0.53 -36.12 11.18
N VAL A 241 1.85 -36.15 10.97
CA VAL A 241 2.46 -36.63 9.73
C VAL A 241 3.05 -38.01 9.98
N GLY A 242 2.83 -38.95 9.05
CA GLY A 242 3.18 -40.37 9.26
C GLY A 242 4.64 -40.61 9.65
N VAL A 243 5.59 -39.86 9.08
CA VAL A 243 7.01 -39.86 9.47
C VAL A 243 7.56 -38.42 9.32
N GLY A 244 8.21 -37.88 10.36
CA GLY A 244 8.83 -36.55 10.33
C GLY A 244 8.50 -35.67 11.55
N ARG A 245 8.89 -34.39 11.50
CA ARG A 245 8.47 -33.42 12.52
C ARG A 245 6.98 -33.10 12.34
N PRO A 246 6.16 -33.10 13.41
CA PRO A 246 4.76 -32.69 13.33
C PRO A 246 4.62 -31.34 12.65
N ARG A 247 3.66 -31.23 11.73
CA ARG A 247 3.29 -29.95 11.12
C ARG A 247 2.36 -29.22 12.08
N HIS A 248 2.38 -27.90 12.01
CA HIS A 248 1.52 -27.08 12.84
C HIS A 248 0.50 -26.38 11.96
N ARG A 249 -0.77 -26.59 12.30
CA ARG A 249 -1.92 -25.86 11.80
C ARG A 249 -2.10 -24.61 12.66
N LEU A 250 -2.40 -23.49 12.03
CA LEU A 250 -2.82 -22.28 12.70
C LEU A 250 -4.32 -22.37 12.99
N VAL A 251 -4.76 -21.99 14.18
CA VAL A 251 -6.18 -21.91 14.54
C VAL A 251 -6.40 -20.60 15.28
N LEU A 252 -7.56 -19.96 15.10
CA LEU A 252 -7.92 -18.82 15.96
C LEU A 252 -8.15 -19.30 17.39
N ALA A 253 -7.66 -18.54 18.36
CA ALA A 253 -7.89 -18.85 19.77
C ALA A 253 -9.33 -18.50 20.19
N GLY A 254 -9.94 -19.34 21.03
CA GLY A 254 -11.24 -19.09 21.65
C GLY A 254 -12.36 -20.03 21.19
N ASP A 255 -12.96 -20.73 22.15
CA ASP A 255 -14.04 -21.68 21.90
C ASP A 255 -15.38 -20.95 21.66
N GLY A 256 -15.86 -20.90 20.41
CA GLY A 256 -17.28 -20.68 20.10
C GLY A 256 -17.73 -19.29 19.61
N ASN A 257 -16.82 -18.45 19.11
CA ASN A 257 -17.22 -17.24 18.37
C ASN A 257 -17.68 -17.62 16.94
N PRO A 258 -18.64 -16.93 16.30
CA PRO A 258 -18.79 -17.00 14.85
C PRO A 258 -17.43 -16.74 14.17
N GLU A 259 -17.15 -17.47 13.09
CA GLU A 259 -15.93 -17.25 12.31
C GLU A 259 -15.85 -15.78 11.87
N PRO A 260 -14.81 -15.04 12.30
CA PRO A 260 -14.73 -13.62 12.02
C PRO A 260 -14.55 -13.38 10.51
N THR A 261 -15.20 -12.33 10.02
CA THR A 261 -14.94 -11.76 8.70
C THR A 261 -13.49 -11.26 8.60
N GLY A 262 -13.02 -10.97 7.39
CA GLY A 262 -11.70 -10.37 7.20
C GLY A 262 -11.58 -9.01 7.89
N ALA A 263 -12.63 -8.20 7.84
CA ALA A 263 -12.70 -6.93 8.56
C ALA A 263 -12.60 -7.10 10.09
N GLU A 264 -13.28 -8.10 10.66
CA GLU A 264 -13.17 -8.41 12.09
C GLU A 264 -11.79 -8.96 12.45
N LEU A 265 -11.16 -9.78 11.59
CA LEU A 265 -9.79 -10.24 11.78
C LEU A 265 -8.79 -9.09 11.82
N LEU A 266 -8.95 -8.08 10.94
CA LEU A 266 -8.13 -6.88 10.97
C LEU A 266 -8.27 -6.17 12.31
N ALA A 267 -9.51 -5.96 12.78
CA ALA A 267 -9.78 -5.28 14.04
C ALA A 267 -9.18 -6.03 15.23
N LEU A 268 -9.35 -7.37 15.28
CA LEU A 268 -8.76 -8.23 16.31
C LEU A 268 -7.23 -8.21 16.27
N GLY A 269 -6.64 -8.38 15.09
CA GLY A 269 -5.20 -8.38 14.89
C GLY A 269 -4.56 -7.07 15.30
N ARG A 270 -5.16 -5.94 14.89
CA ARG A 270 -4.71 -4.61 15.32
C ARG A 270 -4.86 -4.42 16.83
N SER A 271 -5.99 -4.80 17.41
CA SER A 271 -6.20 -4.69 18.86
C SER A 271 -5.23 -5.54 19.69
N ALA A 272 -4.76 -6.67 19.14
CA ALA A 272 -3.86 -7.59 19.82
C ALA A 272 -2.38 -7.21 19.67
N LEU A 273 -2.01 -6.65 18.50
CA LEU A 273 -0.62 -6.34 18.14
C LEU A 273 -0.23 -4.87 18.37
N CYS A 274 -1.21 -4.00 18.56
CA CYS A 274 -1.00 -2.67 19.11
C CYS A 274 -1.04 -2.77 20.65
N GLU A 275 -0.15 -2.03 21.31
CA GLU A 275 -0.32 -1.63 22.72
C GLU A 275 -1.72 -1.07 23.00
#